data_AF-A0A920RB68-F1
#
_entry.id   AF-A0A920RB68-F1
#
_cell.length_a   1.000
_cell.length_b   1.000
_cell.length_c   1.000
_cell.angle_alpha   90.00
_cell.angle_beta   90.00
_cell.angle_gamma   90.00
#
_symmetry.space_group_name_H-M   'P 1'
#
loop_
_entity.id
_entity.type
_entity.pdbx_description
1 polymer ?
#
loop_
_entity_poly.entity_id
_entity_poly.type
_entity_poly.pdbx_seq_one_letter_code
_entity_poly.pdbx_strand_id
1 'polypeptide(L)'
;MNSNEVMTRLPALVNQDTALIRRGRWLSNVFLVEAGTTQFLVHVDKGRLLKVEHGPFVMPSWSFAVRASESVWQRFWKPLCLRLETMIFLR
;
A
#
# COMPACT_ATOMS: atom_id res chain seq x y z
N MET A 1 -10.83 -6.26 5.47
CA MET A 1 -10.49 -6.02 4.05
C MET A 1 -9.38 -6.98 3.70
N ASN A 2 -9.60 -7.87 2.72
CA ASN A 2 -8.52 -8.70 2.19
C ASN A 2 -7.62 -7.87 1.28
N SER A 3 -6.40 -8.35 0.99
CA SER A 3 -5.44 -7.58 0.17
C SER A 3 -5.99 -7.19 -1.21
N ASN A 4 -6.78 -8.04 -1.86
CA ASN A 4 -7.39 -7.76 -3.17
C ASN A 4 -8.29 -6.52 -3.17
N GLU A 5 -9.20 -6.43 -2.21
CA GLU A 5 -10.14 -5.31 -2.11
C GLU A 5 -9.39 -3.99 -1.91
N VAL A 6 -8.32 -4.02 -1.10
CA VAL A 6 -7.55 -2.81 -0.81
C VAL A 6 -6.76 -2.38 -2.02
N MET A 7 -6.05 -3.31 -2.65
CA MET A 7 -5.21 -3.02 -3.81
C MET A 7 -6.03 -2.51 -5.00
N THR A 8 -7.27 -2.97 -5.14
CA THR A 8 -8.23 -2.47 -6.14
C THR A 8 -8.59 -0.99 -5.90
N ARG A 9 -8.74 -0.59 -4.63
CA ARG A 9 -9.10 0.79 -4.24
C ARG A 9 -7.90 1.73 -4.18
N LEU A 10 -6.68 1.19 -4.12
CA LEU A 10 -5.46 1.94 -3.87
C LEU A 10 -5.23 3.09 -4.86
N PRO A 11 -5.45 2.95 -6.19
CA PRO A 11 -5.30 4.06 -7.12
C PRO A 11 -6.19 5.25 -6.78
N ALA A 12 -7.46 5.00 -6.44
CA ALA A 12 -8.40 6.07 -6.08
C ALA A 12 -7.96 6.77 -4.78
N LEU A 13 -7.57 6.01 -3.76
CA LEU A 13 -7.12 6.55 -2.47
C LEU A 13 -5.87 7.43 -2.62
N VAL A 14 -4.88 6.98 -3.38
CA VAL A 14 -3.63 7.73 -3.57
C VAL A 14 -3.84 8.94 -4.47
N ASN A 15 -4.53 8.77 -5.59
CA ASN A 15 -4.65 9.84 -6.59
C ASN A 15 -5.58 10.97 -6.14
N GLN A 16 -6.41 10.75 -5.12
CA GLN A 16 -7.23 11.80 -4.48
C GLN A 16 -6.51 12.53 -3.34
N ASP A 17 -5.41 11.98 -2.81
CA ASP A 17 -4.62 12.61 -1.75
C ASP A 17 -3.47 13.45 -2.34
N THR A 18 -3.71 14.75 -2.48
CA THR A 18 -2.71 15.70 -3.00
C THR A 18 -1.45 15.76 -2.14
N ALA A 19 -1.56 15.58 -0.81
CA ALA A 19 -0.40 15.59 0.07
C ALA A 19 0.48 14.36 -0.15
N LEU A 20 -0.14 13.20 -0.37
CA LEU A 20 0.58 11.96 -0.69
C LEU A 20 1.25 12.03 -2.06
N ILE A 21 0.56 12.51 -3.11
CA ILE A 21 1.16 12.75 -4.43
C ILE A 21 2.38 13.67 -4.31
N ARG A 22 2.26 14.77 -3.55
CA ARG A 22 3.36 15.70 -3.35
C ARG A 22 4.56 15.05 -2.66
N ARG A 23 4.35 14.22 -1.64
CA ARG A 23 5.43 13.45 -0.99
C ARG A 23 6.07 12.47 -1.96
N GLY A 24 5.26 11.78 -2.76
CA GLY A 24 5.68 10.79 -3.76
C GLY A 24 6.23 11.35 -5.07
N ARG A 25 6.28 12.68 -5.27
CA ARG A 25 6.64 13.31 -6.57
C ARG A 25 7.97 12.86 -7.19
N TRP A 26 8.86 12.29 -6.39
CA TRP A 26 10.17 11.76 -6.82
C TRP A 26 10.18 10.26 -7.11
N LEU A 27 9.05 9.57 -6.92
CA LEU A 27 8.88 8.16 -7.17
C LEU A 27 8.18 7.95 -8.51
N SER A 28 8.93 7.47 -9.51
CA SER A 28 8.44 6.93 -10.77
C SER A 28 9.06 5.56 -10.98
N ASN A 29 8.32 4.50 -10.70
CA ASN A 29 8.80 3.13 -10.84
C ASN A 29 7.64 2.12 -10.90
N VAL A 30 8.01 0.85 -11.08
CA VAL A 30 7.11 -0.29 -10.85
C VAL A 30 7.66 -1.05 -9.65
N PHE A 31 6.80 -1.37 -8.69
CA PHE A 31 7.18 -2.20 -7.54
C PHE A 31 6.15 -3.30 -7.30
N LEU A 32 6.60 -4.38 -6.67
CA LEU A 32 5.76 -5.54 -6.36
C LEU A 32 5.25 -5.47 -4.92
N VAL A 33 3.99 -5.81 -4.72
CA VAL A 33 3.41 -6.08 -3.39
C VAL A 33 2.99 -7.54 -3.37
N GLU A 34 3.44 -8.29 -2.36
CA GLU A 34 3.03 -9.69 -2.19
C GLU A 34 2.37 -9.90 -0.83
N ALA A 35 1.17 -10.48 -0.86
CA ALA A 35 0.36 -10.82 0.30
C ALA A 35 0.09 -12.32 0.32
N GLY A 36 0.94 -13.06 1.05
CA GLY A 36 0.96 -14.51 0.97
C GLY A 36 1.24 -14.99 -0.47
N THR A 37 0.28 -15.66 -1.09
CA THR A 37 0.37 -16.14 -2.48
C THR A 37 -0.12 -15.13 -3.52
N THR A 38 -0.65 -13.99 -3.08
CA THR A 38 -1.23 -12.97 -3.96
C THR A 38 -0.17 -11.94 -4.33
N GLN A 39 -0.07 -11.58 -5.61
CA GLN A 39 0.91 -10.62 -6.12
C GLN A 39 0.23 -9.44 -6.79
N PHE A 40 0.79 -8.25 -6.62
CA PHE A 40 0.34 -7.04 -7.30
C PHE A 40 1.51 -6.24 -7.84
N LEU A 41 1.47 -5.85 -9.11
CA LEU A 41 2.40 -4.86 -9.67
C LEU A 41 1.78 -3.48 -9.58
N VAL A 42 2.49 -2.56 -8.94
CA VAL A 42 2.05 -1.18 -8.72
C VAL A 42 2.88 -0.28 -9.60
N HIS A 43 2.21 0.42 -10.52
CA HIS A 43 2.85 1.36 -11.45
C HIS A 43 2.69 2.77 -10.93
N VAL A 44 3.80 3.47 -10.72
CA VAL A 44 3.84 4.83 -10.19
C VAL A 44 4.49 5.77 -11.20
N ASP A 45 3.89 6.93 -11.42
CA ASP A 45 4.57 8.06 -12.05
C ASP A 45 4.41 9.33 -11.21
N LYS A 46 5.55 9.90 -10.79
CA LYS A 46 5.65 11.14 -10.00
C LYS A 46 4.67 11.16 -8.83
N GLY A 47 4.60 10.04 -8.11
CA GLY A 47 3.74 9.85 -6.94
C GLY A 47 2.28 9.51 -7.23
N ARG A 48 1.84 9.45 -8.49
CA ARG A 48 0.50 8.96 -8.88
C ARG A 48 0.54 7.48 -9.20
N LEU A 49 -0.50 6.75 -8.80
CA LEU A 49 -0.68 5.37 -9.22
C LEU A 49 -1.35 5.34 -10.59
N LEU A 50 -0.66 4.78 -11.58
CA LEU A 50 -1.17 4.62 -12.94
C LEU A 50 -2.10 3.41 -13.04
N LYS A 51 -1.66 2.27 -12.49
CA LYS A 51 -2.42 1.02 -12.42
C LYS A 51 -1.88 0.11 -11.33
N VAL A 52 -2.72 -0.82 -10.91
CA VAL A 52 -2.37 -1.95 -10.07
C VAL A 52 -2.82 -3.21 -10.80
N GLU A 53 -1.88 -4.10 -11.11
CA GLU A 53 -2.16 -5.36 -11.80
C GLU A 53 -2.14 -6.50 -10.79
N HIS A 54 -3.09 -7.42 -10.88
CA HIS A 54 -3.14 -8.62 -10.06
C HIS A 54 -2.44 -9.78 -10.78
N GLY A 55 -1.59 -10.51 -10.07
CA GLY A 55 -0.84 -11.64 -10.61
C GLY A 55 -1.65 -12.94 -10.74
N PRO A 56 -0.98 -14.09 -10.89
CA PRO A 56 0.47 -14.29 -10.80
C PRO A 56 1.24 -13.73 -12.01
N PHE A 57 2.53 -13.46 -11.83
CA PHE A 57 3.41 -12.99 -12.90
C PHE A 57 4.60 -13.93 -13.13
N VAL A 58 4.99 -14.10 -14.40
CA VAL A 58 6.24 -14.79 -14.77
C VAL A 58 7.26 -13.74 -15.19
N MET A 59 8.39 -13.67 -14.47
CA MET A 59 9.49 -12.71 -14.71
C MET A 59 9.06 -11.23 -14.88
N PRO A 60 8.22 -10.67 -14.00
CA PRO A 60 7.89 -9.25 -14.10
C PRO A 60 9.12 -8.37 -13.82
N SER A 61 9.24 -7.25 -14.52
CA SER A 61 10.23 -6.22 -14.19
C SER A 61 9.67 -5.27 -13.12
N TRP A 62 10.40 -5.14 -12.01
CA TRP A 62 10.08 -4.23 -10.90
C TRP A 62 11.38 -3.78 -10.21
N SER A 63 11.37 -2.64 -9.54
CA SER A 63 12.55 -2.06 -8.89
C SER A 63 12.78 -2.58 -7.47
N PHE A 64 11.70 -2.77 -6.71
CA PHE A 64 11.73 -3.43 -5.40
C PHE A 64 10.40 -4.15 -5.13
N ALA A 65 10.36 -4.92 -4.05
CA ALA A 65 9.16 -5.63 -3.61
C ALA A 65 8.93 -5.45 -2.11
N VAL A 66 7.66 -5.34 -1.70
CA VAL A 66 7.23 -5.38 -0.30
C VAL A 66 6.40 -6.64 -0.08
N ARG A 67 6.85 -7.50 0.83
CA ARG A 67 6.30 -8.84 1.02
C ARG A 67 5.93 -9.06 2.48
N ALA A 68 4.75 -9.62 2.70
CA ALA A 68 4.35 -10.08 4.02
C ALA A 68 3.26 -11.17 3.89
N SER A 69 2.97 -11.86 5.00
CA SER A 69 1.79 -12.72 5.06
C SER A 69 0.51 -11.87 4.92
N GLU A 70 -0.57 -12.49 4.43
CA GLU A 70 -1.89 -11.86 4.38
C GLU A 70 -2.31 -11.31 5.77
N SER A 71 -1.99 -12.03 6.86
CA SER A 71 -2.30 -11.59 8.23
C SER A 71 -1.56 -10.31 8.65
N VAL A 72 -0.31 -10.12 8.22
CA VAL A 72 0.46 -8.91 8.52
C VAL A 72 -0.12 -7.71 7.77
N TRP A 73 -0.44 -7.88 6.49
CA TRP A 73 -1.10 -6.84 5.71
C TRP A 73 -2.49 -6.51 6.28
N GLN A 74 -3.33 -7.49 6.58
CA GLN A 74 -4.62 -7.23 7.23
C GLN A 74 -4.50 -6.42 8.53
N ARG A 75 -3.40 -6.57 9.28
CA ARG A 75 -3.12 -5.76 10.46
C ARG A 75 -2.63 -4.36 10.13
N PHE A 76 -1.68 -4.21 9.21
CA PHE A 76 -1.11 -2.90 8.85
C PHE A 76 -2.16 -1.96 8.24
N TRP A 77 -3.20 -2.50 7.60
CA TRP A 77 -4.23 -1.74 6.90
C TRP A 77 -5.27 -1.17 7.84
N LYS A 78 -5.30 -1.68 9.08
CA LYS A 78 -6.17 -1.14 10.10
C LYS A 78 -5.72 0.29 10.37
N PRO A 79 -6.67 1.24 10.51
CA PRO A 79 -6.37 2.55 11.05
C PRO A 79 -5.53 2.38 12.32
N LEU A 80 -4.48 3.20 12.44
CA LEU A 80 -3.73 3.23 13.68
C LEU A 80 -4.70 3.68 14.77
N CYS A 81 -5.04 2.78 15.69
CA CYS A 81 -5.79 3.17 16.87
C CYS A 81 -4.84 4.02 17.72
N LEU A 82 -5.01 5.34 17.67
CA LEU A 82 -4.40 6.23 18.67
C LEU A 82 -5.09 5.93 19.99
N ARG A 83 -4.47 5.09 20.82
CA ARG A 83 -4.89 4.90 22.21
C ARG A 83 -4.65 6.21 22.97
N LEU A 84 -5.68 7.02 23.12
CA LEU A 84 -5.71 8.21 23.98
C LEU A 84 -5.90 7.82 25.46
N GLU A 85 -5.13 6.85 25.98
CA GLU A 85 -5.22 6.44 27.38
C GLU A 85 -3.82 6.22 27.98
N THR A 86 -3.00 7.28 27.97
CA THR A 86 -1.93 7.42 28.95
C THR A 86 -1.77 8.90 29.30
N MET A 87 -2.77 9.48 29.97
CA MET A 87 -2.64 10.71 30.77
C MET A 87 -4.03 11.04 31.33
N ILE A 88 -4.29 10.69 32.60
CA ILE A 88 -5.21 11.40 33.53
C ILE A 88 -5.17 10.81 34.95
N PHE A 89 -4.62 9.61 35.20
CA PHE A 89 -4.39 9.11 36.57
C PHE A 89 -2.95 9.33 37.05
N LEU A 90 -2.56 10.60 37.16
CA LEU A 90 -1.60 11.08 38.16
C LEU A 90 -2.12 12.44 38.62
N ARG A 91 -3.16 12.41 39.44
CA ARG A 91 -3.54 13.49 40.34
C ARG A 91 -4.14 12.91 41.60
#